data_AF-W5JQI2-F1
#
_entry.id   AF-W5JQI2-F1
#
_cell.length_a   1.000
_cell.length_b   1.000
_cell.length_c   1.000
_cell.angle_alpha   90.00
_cell.angle_beta   90.00
_cell.angle_gamma   90.00
#
_symmetry.space_group_name_H-M   'P 1'
#
loop_
_entity.id
_entity.type
_entity.pdbx_description
1 polymer ?
#
loop_
_entity_poly.entity_id
_entity_poly.type
_entity_poly.pdbx_seq_one_letter_code
_entity_poly.pdbx_strand_id
1 'polypeptide(L)'
;MVDNEILAILRQRFEDCVMYEQPDHVRKCKSFLETYEKAAENWFIKYGDLGGYANAKTAYMKQKHRMIWERRHGPVGSGMKTNEDGEAVEH
;
A
#
# COMPACT_ATOMS: atom_id res chain seq x y z
N MET A 1 -10.87 14.43 -0.46
CA MET A 1 -10.33 13.67 -1.61
C MET A 1 -10.95 12.29 -1.57
N VAL A 2 -11.45 11.75 -2.68
CA VAL A 2 -12.23 10.48 -2.68
C VAL A 2 -11.47 9.33 -2.00
N ASP A 3 -10.18 9.17 -2.30
CA ASP A 3 -9.37 8.09 -1.71
C ASP A 3 -9.23 8.21 -0.17
N ASN A 4 -9.36 9.41 0.42
CA ASN A 4 -9.40 9.57 1.89
C ASN A 4 -10.72 9.07 2.45
N GLU A 5 -11.84 9.35 1.78
CA GLU A 5 -13.17 8.90 2.21
C GLU A 5 -13.29 7.39 2.13
N ILE A 6 -12.65 6.76 1.15
CA ILE A 6 -12.56 5.29 1.06
C ILE A 6 -11.89 4.73 2.33
N LEU A 7 -10.77 5.32 2.76
CA LEU A 7 -10.12 4.89 4.01
C LEU A 7 -10.98 5.14 5.25
N ALA A 8 -11.68 6.27 5.32
CA ALA A 8 -12.59 6.58 6.42
C ALA A 8 -13.71 5.53 6.52
N ILE A 9 -14.33 5.16 5.41
CA ILE A 9 -15.39 4.14 5.35
C ILE A 9 -14.84 2.76 5.76
N LEU A 10 -13.67 2.36 5.26
CA LEU A 10 -13.07 1.07 5.61
C LEU A 10 -12.71 0.99 7.09
N ARG A 11 -12.19 2.09 7.66
CA ARG A 11 -11.92 2.20 9.09
C ARG A 11 -13.19 2.07 9.91
N GLN A 12 -14.24 2.80 9.54
CA GLN A 12 -15.52 2.75 10.23
C GLN A 12 -16.10 1.33 10.22
N ARG A 13 -16.03 0.61 9.09
CA ARG A 13 -16.47 -0.79 9.01
C ARG A 13 -15.72 -1.72 9.96
N PHE A 14 -14.42 -1.51 10.11
CA PHE A 14 -13.62 -2.28 11.07
C PHE A 14 -14.03 -1.95 12.51
N GLU A 15 -14.15 -0.67 12.84
CA GLU A 15 -14.58 -0.19 14.17
C GLU A 15 -15.98 -0.71 14.53
N ASP A 16 -16.94 -0.64 13.60
CA ASP A 16 -18.28 -1.19 13.76
C ASP A 16 -18.23 -2.69 14.05
N CYS A 17 -17.46 -3.46 13.26
CA CYS A 17 -17.31 -4.90 13.49
C CYS A 17 -16.74 -5.21 14.89
N VAL A 18 -15.71 -4.47 15.31
CA VAL A 18 -15.07 -4.63 16.62
C VAL A 18 -16.07 -4.44 17.75
N MET A 19 -16.97 -3.45 17.62
CA MET A 19 -18.01 -3.19 18.61
C MET A 19 -19.08 -4.29 18.65
N TYR A 20 -19.53 -4.81 17.49
CA TYR A 20 -20.58 -5.82 17.42
C TYR A 20 -20.13 -7.23 17.81
N GLU A 21 -18.87 -7.59 17.53
CA GLU A 21 -18.38 -8.96 17.65
C GLU A 21 -17.62 -9.26 18.94
N GLN A 22 -17.65 -8.36 19.94
CA GLN A 22 -17.01 -8.62 21.23
C GLN A 22 -17.59 -9.87 21.92
N PRO A 23 -16.75 -10.72 22.54
CA PRO A 23 -15.29 -10.60 22.70
C PRO A 23 -14.47 -11.21 21.55
N ASP A 24 -15.09 -11.88 20.58
CA ASP A 24 -14.43 -12.66 19.52
C ASP A 24 -13.96 -11.83 18.31
N HIS A 25 -13.98 -10.50 18.41
CA HIS A 25 -13.72 -9.58 17.30
C HIS A 25 -12.38 -9.83 16.60
N VAL A 26 -11.37 -10.38 17.29
CA VAL A 26 -10.01 -10.55 16.75
C VAL A 26 -10.04 -11.52 15.58
N ARG A 27 -10.84 -12.59 15.70
CA ARG A 27 -10.98 -13.60 14.65
C ARG A 27 -12.01 -13.17 13.62
N LYS A 28 -13.15 -12.64 14.06
CA LYS A 28 -14.29 -12.34 13.18
C LYS A 28 -14.08 -11.10 12.30
N CYS A 29 -13.39 -10.08 12.80
CA CYS A 29 -13.16 -8.80 12.09
C CYS A 29 -11.83 -8.76 11.32
N LYS A 30 -11.06 -9.85 11.32
CA LYS A 30 -9.73 -9.92 10.68
C LYS A 30 -9.75 -9.49 9.21
N SER A 31 -10.76 -9.91 8.44
CA SER A 31 -10.88 -9.56 7.02
C SER A 31 -11.09 -8.05 6.78
N PHE A 32 -11.80 -7.37 7.67
CA PHE A 32 -11.99 -5.92 7.59
C PHE A 32 -10.69 -5.18 7.92
N LEU A 33 -9.95 -5.65 8.93
CA LEU A 33 -8.63 -5.10 9.25
C LEU A 33 -7.67 -5.23 8.08
N GLU A 34 -7.52 -6.43 7.51
CA GLU A 34 -6.64 -6.68 6.36
C GLU A 34 -7.02 -5.82 5.15
N THR A 35 -8.33 -5.63 4.91
CA THR A 35 -8.81 -4.76 3.83
C THR A 35 -8.45 -3.30 4.07
N TYR A 36 -8.63 -2.81 5.30
CA TYR A 36 -8.27 -1.46 5.69
C TYR A 36 -6.75 -1.22 5.59
N GLU A 37 -5.94 -2.13 6.13
CA GLU A 37 -4.48 -2.05 6.10
C GLU A 37 -3.95 -2.02 4.67
N LYS A 38 -4.43 -2.93 3.82
CA LYS A 38 -4.07 -2.95 2.39
C LYS A 38 -4.47 -1.66 1.67
N ALA A 39 -5.65 -1.11 1.97
CA ALA A 39 -6.08 0.16 1.39
C ALA A 39 -5.20 1.32 1.87
N ALA A 40 -4.87 1.36 3.16
CA ALA A 40 -4.02 2.39 3.75
C ALA A 40 -2.60 2.35 3.16
N GLU A 41 -2.02 1.16 2.98
CA GLU A 41 -0.74 0.96 2.31
C GLU A 41 -0.78 1.51 0.87
N ASN A 42 -1.78 1.13 0.08
CA ASN A 42 -1.95 1.60 -1.30
C ASN A 42 -2.12 3.12 -1.38
N TRP A 43 -2.88 3.71 -0.46
CA TRP A 43 -3.03 5.15 -0.35
C TRP A 43 -1.70 5.83 -0.05
N PHE A 44 -0.92 5.30 0.90
CA PHE A 44 0.38 5.85 1.27
C PHE A 44 1.38 5.75 0.12
N ILE A 45 1.41 4.62 -0.61
CA ILE A 45 2.21 4.46 -1.83
C ILE A 45 1.90 5.56 -2.85
N LYS A 46 0.62 5.94 -3.01
CA LYS A 46 0.19 6.95 -3.99
C LYS A 46 0.40 8.38 -3.52
N TYR A 47 0.06 8.71 -2.28
CA TYR A 47 -0.05 10.10 -1.80
C TYR A 47 0.81 10.44 -0.58
N GLY A 48 1.36 9.44 0.10
CA GLY A 48 2.29 9.67 1.21
C GLY A 48 3.44 10.58 0.81
N ASP A 49 3.90 11.41 1.73
CA ASP A 49 5.09 12.28 1.58
C ASP A 49 5.01 13.33 0.45
N LEU A 50 3.87 13.50 -0.22
CA LEU A 50 3.71 14.52 -1.27
C LEU A 50 3.48 15.95 -0.74
N GLY A 51 3.14 16.08 0.56
CA GLY A 51 2.87 17.35 1.22
C GLY A 51 1.51 17.98 0.87
N GLY A 52 1.20 19.14 1.45
CA GLY A 52 -0.11 19.81 1.32
C GLY A 52 -0.41 20.42 -0.07
N TYR A 53 0.63 20.69 -0.87
CA TYR A 53 0.52 21.22 -2.23
C TYR A 53 0.64 20.13 -3.32
N ALA A 54 0.41 18.88 -2.93
CA ALA A 54 0.46 17.74 -3.84
C ALA A 54 -0.48 17.94 -5.03
N ASN A 55 0.01 17.57 -6.20
CA ASN A 55 -0.73 17.61 -7.45
C ASN A 55 -0.46 16.36 -8.29
N ALA A 56 -1.19 16.21 -9.39
CA ALA A 56 -1.07 15.05 -10.28
C ALA A 56 0.37 14.84 -10.78
N LYS A 57 1.15 15.90 -11.01
CA LYS A 57 2.55 15.81 -11.44
C LYS A 57 3.44 15.22 -10.35
N THR A 58 3.27 15.64 -9.09
CA THR A 58 4.03 15.07 -7.96
C THR A 58 3.71 13.60 -7.72
N ALA A 59 2.43 13.21 -7.78
CA ALA A 59 2.00 11.82 -7.66
C ALA A 59 2.55 10.95 -8.81
N TYR A 60 2.51 11.46 -10.05
CA TYR A 60 3.09 10.79 -11.21
C TYR A 60 4.60 10.58 -11.06
N MET A 61 5.34 11.58 -10.56
CA MET A 61 6.78 11.42 -10.32
C MET A 61 7.06 10.39 -9.23
N LYS A 62 6.26 10.31 -8.16
CA LYS A 62 6.37 9.25 -7.15
C LYS A 62 6.16 7.86 -7.77
N GLN A 63 5.10 7.69 -8.56
CA GLN A 63 4.82 6.45 -9.28
C GLN A 63 5.99 6.05 -10.19
N LYS A 64 6.53 7.01 -10.96
CA LYS A 64 7.70 6.78 -11.83
C LYS A 64 8.93 6.31 -11.06
N HIS A 65 9.23 6.92 -9.91
CA HIS A 65 10.34 6.47 -9.07
C HIS A 65 10.16 5.02 -8.61
N ARG A 66 8.96 4.65 -8.14
CA ARG A 66 8.64 3.27 -7.77
C ARG A 66 8.83 2.30 -8.93
N MET A 67 8.33 2.63 -10.13
CA MET A 67 8.49 1.77 -11.31
C MET A 67 9.96 1.61 -11.73
N ILE A 68 10.77 2.67 -11.65
CA ILE A 68 12.22 2.57 -11.96
C ILE A 68 12.93 1.67 -10.94
N TRP A 69 12.56 1.78 -9.66
CA TRP A 69 13.11 0.93 -8.61
C TRP A 69 12.70 -0.54 -8.81
N GLU A 70 11.41 -0.81 -9.04
CA GLU A 70 10.87 -2.15 -9.34
C GLU A 70 11.54 -2.78 -10.56
N ARG A 71 11.88 -1.99 -11.58
CA ARG A 71 12.61 -2.48 -12.76
C ARG A 71 14.02 -2.98 -12.42
N ARG A 72 14.68 -2.39 -11.42
CA ARG A 72 16.08 -2.67 -11.05
C ARG A 72 16.21 -3.72 -9.94
N HIS A 73 15.27 -3.75 -9.01
CA HIS A 73 15.36 -4.55 -7.78
C HIS A 73 14.07 -5.30 -7.44
N GLY A 74 12.98 -5.06 -8.18
CA GLY A 74 11.67 -5.63 -7.89
C GLY A 74 11.33 -6.84 -8.78
N PRO A 75 10.24 -7.55 -8.45
CA PRO A 75 9.84 -8.78 -9.12
C PRO A 75 9.34 -8.58 -10.56
N VAL A 76 9.11 -7.33 -10.98
CA VAL A 76 8.45 -6.99 -12.25
C VAL A 76 9.43 -6.46 -13.32
N GLY A 77 10.73 -6.47 -13.05
CA GLY A 77 11.77 -5.93 -13.93
C GLY A 77 12.52 -6.98 -14.75
N SER A 78 12.74 -6.71 -16.02
CA SER A 78 13.69 -7.45 -16.89
C SER A 78 15.17 -7.13 -16.61
N GLY A 79 15.46 -6.33 -15.58
CA GLY A 79 16.77 -5.77 -15.26
C GLY A 79 17.39 -6.27 -13.95
N MET A 80 16.90 -7.38 -13.39
CA MET A 80 17.57 -8.03 -12.26
C MET A 80 18.98 -8.43 -12.73
N LYS A 81 20.01 -7.86 -12.09
CA LYS A 81 21.35 -8.43 -12.20
C LYS A 81 21.32 -9.73 -11.43
N THR A 82 21.37 -10.84 -12.14
CA THR A 82 21.70 -12.15 -11.57
C THR A 82 23.22 -12.22 -11.42
N ASN A 83 23.70 -12.72 -10.28
CA ASN A 83 25.09 -13.18 -10.20
C ASN A 83 25.30 -14.38 -11.16
N GLU A 84 26.56 -14.79 -11.38
CA GLU A 84 26.93 -15.94 -12.25
C GLU A 84 26.20 -17.24 -11.87
N ASP A 85 25.70 -17.32 -10.62
CA ASP A 85 24.93 -18.45 -10.08
C ASP A 85 23.40 -18.32 -10.23
N GLY A 86 22.90 -17.29 -10.93
CA GLY A 86 21.47 -17.11 -11.20
C GLY A 86 20.64 -16.55 -10.02
N GLU A 87 21.27 -16.22 -8.90
CA GLU A 87 20.60 -15.63 -7.73
C GLU A 87 20.48 -14.11 -7.84
N ALA A 88 19.38 -13.56 -7.29
CA ALA A 88 19.11 -12.13 -7.26
C ALA A 88 20.15 -11.41 -6.38
N VAL A 89 20.79 -10.37 -6.90
CA VAL A 89 21.74 -9.57 -6.13
C VAL A 89 20.97 -8.64 -5.18
N GLU A 90 20.95 -9.00 -3.89
CA GLU A 90 20.52 -8.11 -2.81
C GLU A 90 21.62 -7.08 -2.51
N HIS A 91 21.25 -5.79 -2.43
CA HIS A 91 22.14 -4.65 -2.20
C HIS A 91 21.80 -3.94 -0.89
#